data_AF-A0A368EPQ9-F1
#
_entry.id   AF-A0A368EPQ9-F1
#
_cell.length_a   1.000
_cell.length_b   1.000
_cell.length_c   1.000
_cell.angle_alpha   90.00
_cell.angle_beta   90.00
_cell.angle_gamma   90.00
#
_symmetry.space_group_name_H-M   'P 1'
#
loop_
_entity.id
_entity.type
_entity.pdbx_description
1 polymer ?
#
loop_
_entity_poly.entity_id
_entity_poly.type
_entity_poly.pdbx_seq_one_letter_code
_entity_poly.pdbx_strand_id
1 'polypeptide(L)'
;MRKISILLLFAFLQTFSFAGTRVVYLRPGPMMKIPYTSIAPSPYFFTAGFGTEIHNLAPFNTATGAYYSMDFANGWSWGVSTATGGDTTRLANLEVSTYKAPVEFGFHFQKRVLVRDNISFSLGLQDIVFENNKAGLNLDPAQLSFFGIVSSESEINNYTFNTFIGFGTGGFGAIDTVKVIDSLATEPASTNAGVFFGTIFNTPFLDKWGGIDIVGEFDGNGINVGLRIPLTSDYRLNLGFTHIEKLPKWKERYWKGHSAITLGFEITAPRRSVSRIPGGPSPQPMLQPGNIDMAAIDTTLKLADYTVHTLRDSMGLMTNEMRNLMTRLSAMEQHSKFLEDSLKAVRLNSNVSEQKMNDAMRHLSRSLRYFYSGNYRASLQEVETALEMNPNLALAYARRGSIYYKLGDIQRATINWNLALRMDPEYDDVRNVLKALHENRLKSTTLIED
;
A
#
# COMPACT_ATOMS: atom_id res chain seq x y z
N MET A 1 23.92 54.77 -0.34
CA MET A 1 23.02 53.72 -0.85
C MET A 1 23.68 52.39 -1.21
N ARG A 2 25.02 52.22 -1.23
CA ARG A 2 25.69 50.93 -1.55
C ARG A 2 25.99 49.99 -0.38
N LYS A 3 25.91 50.45 0.89
CA LYS A 3 26.21 49.61 2.07
C LYS A 3 24.98 48.93 2.69
N ILE A 4 23.77 49.38 2.36
CA ILE A 4 22.51 48.82 2.91
C ILE A 4 22.09 47.53 2.16
N SER A 5 22.48 47.37 0.90
CA SER A 5 22.17 46.17 0.10
C SER A 5 22.97 44.92 0.49
N ILE A 6 24.17 45.08 1.07
CA ILE A 6 25.00 43.95 1.49
C ILE A 6 24.56 43.42 2.86
N LEU A 7 24.07 44.31 3.74
CA LEU A 7 23.53 43.92 5.05
C LEU A 7 22.15 43.25 4.94
N LEU A 8 21.32 43.65 3.96
CA LEU A 8 20.07 42.94 3.65
C LEU A 8 20.32 41.56 3.03
N LEU A 9 21.38 41.38 2.23
CA LEU A 9 21.77 40.08 1.69
C LEU A 9 22.28 39.12 2.79
N PHE A 10 22.98 39.65 3.80
CA PHE A 10 23.46 38.86 4.95
C PHE A 10 22.37 38.59 6.01
N ALA A 11 21.39 39.48 6.17
CA ALA A 11 20.26 39.29 7.08
C ALA A 11 19.19 38.33 6.53
N PHE A 12 19.08 38.20 5.20
CA PHE A 12 18.20 37.21 4.57
C PHE A 12 18.77 35.77 4.67
N LEU A 13 20.07 35.61 4.97
CA LEU A 13 20.73 34.31 5.10
C LEU A 13 20.42 33.58 6.43
N GLN A 14 19.67 34.18 7.36
CA GLN A 14 19.44 33.60 8.70
C GLN A 14 18.07 32.96 8.94
N THR A 15 17.16 32.90 7.96
CA THR A 15 15.81 32.33 8.21
C THR A 15 15.25 31.56 7.02
N PHE A 16 15.90 30.48 6.58
CA PHE A 16 15.27 29.59 5.60
C PHE A 16 15.59 28.12 5.90
N SER A 17 14.56 27.35 6.18
CA SER A 17 14.66 25.90 6.30
C SER A 17 13.33 25.24 5.88
N PHE A 18 13.50 24.13 5.16
CA PHE A 18 12.61 22.97 5.03
C PHE A 18 11.65 22.88 3.84
N ALA A 19 12.13 22.36 2.70
CA ALA A 19 11.27 21.73 1.67
C ALA A 19 11.88 20.43 1.13
N GLY A 20 11.03 19.45 0.79
CA GLY A 20 11.48 18.26 0.07
C GLY A 20 10.34 17.42 -0.49
N THR A 21 10.43 16.99 -1.75
CA THR A 21 9.61 15.88 -2.27
C THR A 21 10.06 14.55 -1.67
N ARG A 22 9.10 13.70 -1.30
CA ARG A 22 9.36 12.50 -0.51
C ARG A 22 9.61 11.21 -1.32
N VAL A 23 9.24 11.19 -2.60
CA VAL A 23 9.17 9.97 -3.43
C VAL A 23 10.03 10.12 -4.70
N VAL A 24 10.76 9.05 -5.02
CA VAL A 24 11.70 8.90 -6.13
C VAL A 24 11.02 8.88 -7.48
N TYR A 25 11.73 9.40 -8.48
CA TYR A 25 11.28 9.52 -9.86
C TYR A 25 9.96 10.28 -9.97
N LEU A 26 9.66 11.14 -9.00
CA LEU A 26 8.53 12.08 -9.05
C LEU A 26 8.98 13.52 -9.25
N ARG A 27 10.29 13.76 -9.29
CA ARG A 27 10.80 15.07 -9.65
C ARG A 27 10.86 15.19 -11.17
N PRO A 28 10.51 16.37 -11.72
CA PRO A 28 10.80 16.71 -13.10
C PRO A 28 12.25 16.43 -13.49
N GLY A 29 12.47 15.38 -14.27
CA GLY A 29 13.78 15.06 -14.82
C GLY A 29 14.20 13.61 -14.70
N PRO A 30 15.42 13.30 -15.15
CA PRO A 30 16.00 11.96 -15.12
C PRO A 30 16.55 11.54 -13.75
N MET A 31 16.66 12.46 -12.78
CA MET A 31 17.17 12.17 -11.44
C MET A 31 16.08 11.61 -10.52
N MET A 32 16.48 10.97 -9.42
CA MET A 32 15.58 10.29 -8.49
C MET A 32 14.88 11.29 -7.56
N LYS A 33 15.65 12.06 -6.78
CA LYS A 33 15.16 13.02 -5.77
C LYS A 33 15.88 14.37 -5.81
N ILE A 34 16.80 14.61 -6.74
CA ILE A 34 17.40 15.94 -6.92
C ILE A 34 16.93 16.59 -8.22
N PRO A 35 16.98 17.92 -8.33
CA PRO A 35 16.82 18.59 -9.60
C PRO A 35 18.02 18.34 -10.51
N TYR A 36 17.82 18.59 -11.81
CA TYR A 36 18.84 18.41 -12.83
C TYR A 36 18.89 19.61 -13.78
N THR A 37 20.01 19.75 -14.47
CA THR A 37 20.18 20.72 -15.55
C THR A 37 20.89 20.05 -16.72
N SER A 38 20.79 20.62 -17.92
CA SER A 38 21.40 20.11 -19.14
C SER A 38 21.98 21.27 -19.94
N ILE A 39 22.94 20.98 -20.83
CA ILE A 39 23.52 22.01 -21.70
C ILE A 39 22.55 22.44 -22.81
N ALA A 40 21.70 21.52 -23.30
CA ALA A 40 20.76 21.76 -24.40
C ALA A 40 19.29 21.53 -23.98
N PRO A 41 18.30 22.19 -24.62
CA PRO A 41 16.89 22.01 -24.28
C PRO A 41 16.46 20.56 -24.52
N SER A 42 15.72 19.95 -23.59
CA SER A 42 15.27 18.55 -23.68
C SER A 42 14.78 18.19 -25.09
N PRO A 43 15.16 17.00 -25.61
CA PRO A 43 14.69 16.57 -26.92
C PRO A 43 13.18 16.23 -26.89
N TYR A 44 12.61 16.14 -25.69
CA TYR A 44 11.20 15.89 -25.46
C TYR A 44 10.42 17.18 -25.24
N PHE A 45 9.20 17.20 -25.78
CA PHE A 45 8.21 18.23 -25.56
C PHE A 45 7.69 18.17 -24.12
N PHE A 46 7.35 16.97 -23.64
CA PHE A 46 7.06 16.72 -22.24
C PHE A 46 7.58 15.36 -21.79
N THR A 47 7.72 15.24 -20.47
CA THR A 47 7.95 13.98 -19.77
C THR A 47 6.88 13.86 -18.70
N ALA A 48 6.33 12.66 -18.53
CA ALA A 48 5.43 12.36 -17.43
C ALA A 48 5.81 11.00 -16.86
N GLY A 49 5.60 10.80 -15.57
CA GLY A 49 5.89 9.52 -14.96
C GLY A 49 5.14 9.31 -13.67
N PHE A 50 5.14 8.06 -13.22
CA PHE A 50 4.68 7.68 -11.90
C PHE A 50 5.70 6.76 -11.24
N GLY A 51 5.72 6.80 -9.92
CA GLY A 51 6.72 6.09 -9.13
C GLY A 51 6.14 5.57 -7.83
N THR A 52 6.73 4.49 -7.35
CA THR A 52 6.48 3.93 -6.02
C THR A 52 7.80 3.62 -5.31
N GLU A 53 7.82 3.93 -4.02
CA GLU A 53 8.86 3.50 -3.10
C GLU A 53 8.28 2.43 -2.16
N ILE A 54 8.93 1.28 -2.10
CA ILE A 54 8.59 0.18 -1.21
C ILE A 54 9.53 0.25 -0.01
N HIS A 55 8.97 0.57 1.15
CA HIS A 55 9.70 0.72 2.41
C HIS A 55 9.70 -0.56 3.23
N ASN A 56 8.56 -1.28 3.25
CA ASN A 56 8.46 -2.57 3.92
C ASN A 56 7.59 -3.54 3.12
N LEU A 57 7.95 -4.83 3.16
CA LEU A 57 7.22 -5.91 2.51
C LEU A 57 6.26 -6.64 3.46
N ALA A 58 6.54 -6.62 4.77
CA ALA A 58 5.73 -7.31 5.79
C ALA A 58 5.85 -6.60 7.16
N PRO A 59 4.83 -5.85 7.59
CA PRO A 59 3.63 -5.46 6.83
C PRO A 59 3.95 -4.49 5.68
N PHE A 60 3.16 -4.56 4.61
CA PHE A 60 3.41 -3.80 3.37
C PHE A 60 3.26 -2.29 3.59
N ASN A 61 4.26 -1.51 3.20
CA ASN A 61 4.23 -0.05 3.32
C ASN A 61 4.93 0.61 2.13
N THR A 62 4.22 1.51 1.45
CA THR A 62 4.66 2.13 0.20
C THR A 62 4.35 3.60 0.15
N ALA A 63 5.22 4.38 -0.48
CA ALA A 63 4.91 5.72 -0.96
C ALA A 63 4.68 5.66 -2.48
N THR A 64 3.85 6.57 -3.00
CA THR A 64 3.51 6.62 -4.43
C THR A 64 3.38 8.05 -4.93
N GLY A 65 3.44 8.24 -6.24
CA GLY A 65 2.97 9.47 -6.85
C GLY A 65 3.26 9.57 -8.33
N ALA A 66 3.11 10.77 -8.88
CA ALA A 66 3.26 11.06 -10.29
C ALA A 66 3.84 12.44 -10.55
N TYR A 67 4.39 12.66 -11.74
CA TYR A 67 4.92 13.94 -12.15
C TYR A 67 4.70 14.20 -13.64
N TYR A 68 4.78 15.47 -13.97
CA TYR A 68 4.75 16.00 -15.31
C TYR A 68 5.77 17.13 -15.44
N SER A 69 6.49 17.18 -16.55
CA SER A 69 7.45 18.23 -16.81
C SER A 69 7.53 18.61 -18.28
N MET A 70 7.88 19.87 -18.50
CA MET A 70 8.14 20.43 -19.81
C MET A 70 9.37 21.32 -19.72
N ASP A 71 10.30 21.08 -20.61
CA ASP A 71 11.40 22.00 -20.89
C ASP A 71 10.98 22.95 -22.02
N PHE A 72 11.60 24.10 -22.18
CA PHE A 72 11.35 25.02 -23.28
C PHE A 72 12.66 25.42 -23.93
N ALA A 73 12.62 25.71 -25.23
CA ALA A 73 13.82 26.04 -26.00
C ALA A 73 14.55 27.30 -25.49
N ASN A 74 13.85 28.17 -24.76
CA ASN A 74 14.41 29.38 -24.15
C ASN A 74 15.05 29.15 -22.76
N GLY A 75 15.27 27.87 -22.39
CA GLY A 75 15.93 27.49 -21.14
C GLY A 75 15.04 27.52 -19.90
N TRP A 76 13.76 27.84 -20.04
CA TRP A 76 12.79 27.66 -18.96
C TRP A 76 12.31 26.22 -18.92
N SER A 77 12.12 25.68 -17.74
CA SER A 77 11.36 24.44 -17.57
C SER A 77 10.48 24.51 -16.35
N TRP A 78 9.33 23.87 -16.44
CA TRP A 78 8.39 23.77 -15.35
C TRP A 78 7.91 22.34 -15.20
N GLY A 79 7.38 22.03 -14.03
CA GLY A 79 6.74 20.76 -13.79
C GLY A 79 5.85 20.79 -12.57
N VAL A 80 5.04 19.74 -12.48
CA VAL A 80 4.16 19.48 -11.35
C VAL A 80 4.41 18.05 -10.88
N SER A 81 4.28 17.83 -9.58
CA SER A 81 4.39 16.52 -8.98
C SER A 81 3.29 16.33 -7.95
N THR A 82 2.80 15.11 -7.80
CA THR A 82 1.96 14.71 -6.68
C THR A 82 2.56 13.51 -6.00
N ALA A 83 2.55 13.50 -4.67
CA ALA A 83 3.10 12.40 -3.89
C ALA A 83 2.21 12.08 -2.70
N THR A 84 2.15 10.81 -2.33
CA THR A 84 1.57 10.34 -1.07
C THR A 84 2.64 9.51 -0.38
N GLY A 85 3.06 9.96 0.81
CA GLY A 85 4.07 9.29 1.61
C GLY A 85 3.61 7.92 2.14
N GLY A 86 4.56 7.15 2.67
CA GLY A 86 4.26 5.91 3.39
C GLY A 86 3.66 6.16 4.78
N ASP A 87 3.11 5.10 5.37
CA ASP A 87 2.58 5.14 6.72
C ASP A 87 3.73 5.26 7.75
N THR A 88 3.66 6.30 8.59
CA THR A 88 4.66 6.60 9.63
C THR A 88 4.25 6.04 11.00
N THR A 89 3.20 5.24 11.14
CA THR A 89 2.87 4.58 12.41
C THR A 89 3.88 3.50 12.77
N ARG A 90 3.92 3.08 14.05
CA ARG A 90 4.87 2.07 14.53
C ARG A 90 4.75 0.79 13.71
N LEU A 91 5.86 0.12 13.46
CA LEU A 91 5.92 -1.11 12.65
C LEU A 91 4.87 -2.17 13.06
N ALA A 92 4.70 -2.40 14.36
CA ALA A 92 3.73 -3.36 14.91
C ALA A 92 2.26 -2.99 14.66
N ASN A 93 1.99 -1.72 14.33
CA ASN A 93 0.65 -1.18 14.16
C ASN A 93 0.31 -0.91 12.69
N LEU A 94 1.24 -1.13 11.74
CA LEU A 94 1.02 -0.82 10.32
C LEU A 94 -0.17 -1.58 9.72
N GLU A 95 -0.44 -2.82 10.15
CA GLU A 95 -1.60 -3.60 9.66
C GLU A 95 -2.96 -3.07 10.15
N VAL A 96 -2.97 -2.39 11.30
CA VAL A 96 -4.19 -1.86 11.94
C VAL A 96 -4.25 -0.33 11.89
N SER A 97 -3.29 0.30 11.22
CA SER A 97 -3.16 1.75 11.15
C SER A 97 -4.28 2.34 10.31
N THR A 98 -4.92 3.38 10.85
CA THR A 98 -5.86 4.21 10.10
C THR A 98 -5.20 5.49 9.59
N TYR A 99 -3.88 5.61 9.71
CA TYR A 99 -3.14 6.78 9.24
C TYR A 99 -3.21 6.85 7.72
N LYS A 100 -3.56 8.02 7.20
CA LYS A 100 -3.47 8.34 5.78
C LYS A 100 -2.46 9.46 5.65
N ALA A 101 -1.35 9.17 4.97
CA ALA A 101 -0.38 10.20 4.65
C ALA A 101 -1.07 11.31 3.84
N PRO A 102 -0.76 12.59 4.10
CA PRO A 102 -1.29 13.69 3.30
C PRO A 102 -0.85 13.54 1.84
N VAL A 103 -1.70 14.00 0.93
CA VAL A 103 -1.33 14.14 -0.47
C VAL A 103 -0.62 15.48 -0.62
N GLU A 104 0.57 15.43 -1.22
CA GLU A 104 1.41 16.56 -1.54
C GLU A 104 1.30 16.91 -3.01
N PHE A 105 1.20 18.21 -3.32
CA PHE A 105 1.28 18.73 -4.69
C PHE A 105 2.43 19.72 -4.80
N GLY A 106 3.46 19.38 -5.55
CA GLY A 106 4.65 20.21 -5.76
C GLY A 106 4.62 20.91 -7.12
N PHE A 107 5.03 22.19 -7.13
CA PHE A 107 5.34 22.93 -8.36
C PHE A 107 6.84 23.18 -8.48
N HIS A 108 7.34 23.04 -9.70
CA HIS A 108 8.75 23.11 -10.04
C HIS A 108 8.94 24.12 -11.15
N PHE A 109 9.88 25.04 -10.97
CA PHE A 109 10.20 26.06 -11.95
C PHE A 109 11.69 26.32 -11.95
N GLN A 110 12.33 26.18 -13.10
CA GLN A 110 13.76 26.45 -13.22
C GLN A 110 14.09 27.14 -14.53
N LYS A 111 15.19 27.88 -14.50
CA LYS A 111 15.76 28.56 -15.64
C LYS A 111 17.22 28.20 -15.77
N ARG A 112 17.59 27.75 -16.95
CA ARG A 112 18.98 27.68 -17.38
C ARG A 112 19.47 29.09 -17.68
N VAL A 113 20.41 29.55 -16.87
CA VAL A 113 20.88 30.93 -16.89
C VAL A 113 22.13 31.06 -17.76
N LEU A 114 23.04 30.08 -17.67
CA LEU A 114 24.29 30.08 -18.40
C LEU A 114 24.56 28.69 -18.97
N VAL A 115 25.02 28.66 -20.21
CA VAL A 115 25.63 27.47 -20.82
C VAL A 115 26.93 27.95 -21.45
N ARG A 116 28.04 27.30 -21.09
CA ARG A 116 29.34 27.58 -21.67
C ARG A 116 30.08 26.27 -21.86
N ASP A 117 30.42 25.97 -23.11
CA ASP A 117 31.05 24.73 -23.51
C ASP A 117 30.21 23.54 -23.00
N ASN A 118 30.79 22.76 -22.09
CA ASN A 118 30.18 21.56 -21.52
C ASN A 118 29.57 21.78 -20.13
N ILE A 119 29.48 23.04 -19.69
CA ILE A 119 29.01 23.41 -18.36
C ILE A 119 27.69 24.17 -18.48
N SER A 120 26.70 23.79 -17.69
CA SER A 120 25.47 24.58 -17.55
C SER A 120 25.27 25.03 -16.11
N PHE A 121 24.66 26.20 -15.93
CA PHE A 121 24.22 26.70 -14.65
C PHE A 121 22.74 27.07 -14.72
N SER A 122 21.97 26.52 -13.78
CA SER A 122 20.54 26.73 -13.65
C SER A 122 20.19 27.21 -12.26
N LEU A 123 19.18 28.07 -12.19
CA LEU A 123 18.54 28.51 -10.94
C LEU A 123 17.08 28.05 -10.97
N GLY A 124 16.56 27.64 -9.83
CA GLY A 124 15.17 27.23 -9.75
C GLY A 124 14.54 27.44 -8.39
N LEU A 125 13.22 27.38 -8.42
CA LEU A 125 12.33 27.27 -7.28
C LEU A 125 11.61 25.92 -7.41
N GLN A 126 11.60 25.17 -6.33
CA GLN A 126 11.06 23.82 -6.30
C GLN A 126 10.41 23.54 -4.96
N ASP A 127 9.51 22.55 -4.98
CA ASP A 127 8.78 22.05 -3.82
C ASP A 127 7.79 23.05 -3.22
N ILE A 128 7.12 23.87 -4.04
CA ILE A 128 5.91 24.58 -3.59
C ILE A 128 4.85 23.52 -3.29
N VAL A 129 4.87 22.97 -2.09
CA VAL A 129 4.08 21.82 -1.69
C VAL A 129 2.81 22.28 -1.00
N PHE A 130 1.69 21.83 -1.53
CA PHE A 130 0.40 21.93 -0.87
C PHE A 130 0.07 20.59 -0.25
N GLU A 131 -0.21 20.58 1.05
CA GLU A 131 -0.67 19.39 1.75
C GLU A 131 -2.19 19.44 1.88
N ASN A 132 -2.87 18.37 1.48
CA ASN A 132 -4.28 18.19 1.78
C ASN A 132 -4.44 17.65 3.20
N ASN A 133 -4.71 18.53 4.17
CA ASN A 133 -4.98 18.16 5.56
C ASN A 133 -6.50 18.25 5.83
N LYS A 134 -6.97 17.79 7.01
CA LYS A 134 -8.39 17.83 7.42
C LYS A 134 -9.04 19.22 7.36
N ALA A 135 -8.24 20.30 7.25
CA ALA A 135 -8.68 21.68 7.16
C ALA A 135 -8.64 22.29 5.73
N GLY A 136 -8.29 21.52 4.70
CA GLY A 136 -8.19 21.96 3.31
C GLY A 136 -6.77 21.99 2.75
N LEU A 137 -6.60 22.64 1.58
CA LEU A 137 -5.32 22.83 0.90
C LEU A 137 -4.54 23.96 1.59
N ASN A 138 -3.44 23.63 2.28
CA ASN A 138 -2.60 24.64 2.95
C ASN A 138 -1.23 24.73 2.25
N LEU A 139 -0.75 25.96 2.06
CA LEU A 139 0.61 26.23 1.62
C LEU A 139 1.47 26.43 2.87
N ASP A 140 2.58 25.71 2.99
CA ASP A 140 3.59 25.98 4.00
C ASP A 140 4.73 26.80 3.37
N PRO A 141 4.86 28.11 3.67
CA PRO A 141 5.93 28.95 3.12
C PRO A 141 7.35 28.46 3.51
N ALA A 142 7.48 27.64 4.56
CA ALA A 142 8.75 27.02 4.93
C ALA A 142 9.22 26.02 3.86
N GLN A 143 8.27 25.44 3.11
CA GLN A 143 8.50 24.49 2.02
C GLN A 143 8.93 25.12 0.70
N LEU A 144 9.32 26.40 0.66
CA LEU A 144 9.91 26.98 -0.54
C LEU A 144 11.42 26.66 -0.63
N SER A 145 11.83 25.88 -1.64
CA SER A 145 13.25 25.59 -1.89
C SER A 145 13.76 26.31 -3.13
N PHE A 146 14.71 27.22 -2.92
CA PHE A 146 15.51 27.79 -3.99
C PHE A 146 16.76 26.95 -4.19
N PHE A 147 17.16 26.73 -5.43
CA PHE A 147 18.38 26.01 -5.74
C PHE A 147 19.17 26.63 -6.88
N GLY A 148 20.47 26.38 -6.88
CA GLY A 148 21.36 26.56 -8.01
C GLY A 148 22.09 25.27 -8.32
N ILE A 149 22.21 24.91 -9.60
CA ILE A 149 22.88 23.68 -10.05
C ILE A 149 23.89 24.03 -11.13
N VAL A 150 25.07 23.47 -10.99
CA VAL A 150 26.08 23.40 -12.04
C VAL A 150 26.09 21.97 -12.58
N SER A 151 25.99 21.80 -13.89
CA SER A 151 26.29 20.52 -14.54
C SER A 151 27.58 20.59 -15.34
N SER A 152 28.24 19.44 -15.47
CA SER A 152 29.27 19.18 -16.47
C SER A 152 28.89 17.94 -17.25
N GLU A 153 29.08 18.00 -18.55
CA GLU A 153 28.77 16.92 -19.48
C GLU A 153 30.03 16.52 -20.26
N SER A 154 30.32 15.23 -20.32
CA SER A 154 31.42 14.70 -21.13
C SER A 154 30.98 13.48 -21.91
N GLU A 155 31.46 13.39 -23.14
CA GLU A 155 31.20 12.26 -24.02
C GLU A 155 32.54 11.59 -24.33
N ILE A 156 32.62 10.28 -24.09
CA ILE A 156 33.80 9.47 -24.39
C ILE A 156 33.32 8.27 -25.21
N ASN A 157 33.68 8.26 -26.50
CA ASN A 157 33.13 7.32 -27.49
C ASN A 157 31.60 7.42 -27.56
N ASN A 158 30.88 6.33 -27.23
CA ASN A 158 29.42 6.26 -27.19
C ASN A 158 28.86 6.26 -25.76
N TYR A 159 29.66 6.68 -24.78
CA TYR A 159 29.24 6.83 -23.41
C TYR A 159 29.13 8.31 -23.08
N THR A 160 28.01 8.71 -22.48
CA THR A 160 27.87 10.08 -21.96
C THR A 160 27.87 10.06 -20.44
N PHE A 161 28.65 10.96 -19.86
CA PHE A 161 28.77 11.14 -18.43
C PHE A 161 28.36 12.56 -18.05
N ASN A 162 27.27 12.64 -17.30
CA ASN A 162 26.74 13.89 -16.78
C ASN A 162 26.95 13.92 -15.28
N THR A 163 27.48 15.03 -14.77
CA THR A 163 27.66 15.27 -13.34
C THR A 163 26.98 16.57 -12.95
N PHE A 164 26.34 16.58 -11.79
CA PHE A 164 25.58 17.69 -11.24
C PHE A 164 26.08 17.97 -9.83
N ILE A 165 26.33 19.24 -9.53
CA ILE A 165 26.55 19.72 -8.16
C ILE A 165 25.58 20.87 -7.95
N GLY A 166 24.80 20.80 -6.89
CA GLY A 166 23.86 21.86 -6.56
C GLY A 166 23.86 22.23 -5.09
N PHE A 167 23.34 23.43 -4.86
CA PHE A 167 23.18 24.04 -3.56
C PHE A 167 21.76 24.58 -3.47
N GLY A 168 21.07 24.35 -2.35
CA GLY A 168 19.71 24.85 -2.19
C GLY A 168 19.35 25.20 -0.75
N THR A 169 18.35 26.05 -0.58
CA THR A 169 17.82 26.48 0.73
C THR A 169 16.90 25.42 1.36
N GLY A 170 16.38 24.48 0.56
CA GLY A 170 15.74 23.26 1.06
C GLY A 170 16.75 22.14 1.19
N GLY A 171 16.82 21.48 2.34
CA GLY A 171 17.46 20.18 2.41
C GLY A 171 16.56 19.16 1.74
N PHE A 172 17.06 18.43 0.74
CA PHE A 172 16.30 17.40 0.03
C PHE A 172 16.05 16.22 0.97
N GLY A 173 15.05 16.37 1.83
CA GLY A 173 14.83 15.49 2.97
C GLY A 173 13.46 15.67 3.58
N ALA A 174 12.79 14.55 3.84
CA ALA A 174 11.46 14.51 4.43
C ALA A 174 11.39 15.33 5.74
N ILE A 175 10.35 16.14 5.87
CA ILE A 175 9.87 16.58 7.18
C ILE A 175 9.03 15.41 7.70
N ASP A 176 9.38 14.83 8.85
CA ASP A 176 8.47 13.90 9.52
C ASP A 176 7.24 14.71 9.98
N THR A 177 6.07 14.41 9.42
CA THR A 177 4.81 15.06 9.81
C THR A 177 4.39 14.68 11.23
N VAL A 178 5.05 13.69 11.84
CA VAL A 178 4.89 13.34 13.25
C VAL A 178 6.12 13.82 14.02
N LYS A 179 5.98 14.91 14.79
CA LYS A 179 6.91 15.21 15.88
C LYS A 179 6.78 14.11 16.93
N VAL A 180 7.67 13.13 16.89
CA VAL A 180 7.82 12.19 18.01
C VAL A 180 8.48 12.97 19.13
N ILE A 181 7.70 13.39 20.13
CA ILE A 181 8.24 13.87 21.40
C ILE A 181 8.79 12.63 22.11
N ASP A 182 10.03 12.27 21.80
CA ASP A 182 10.82 11.40 22.64
C ASP A 182 11.70 12.31 23.50
N SER A 183 11.42 12.38 24.81
CA SER A 183 12.16 13.20 25.77
C SER A 183 13.65 12.81 25.91
N LEU A 184 14.09 11.75 25.22
CA LEU A 184 15.45 11.24 25.20
C LEU A 184 16.11 11.26 23.81
N ALA A 185 15.37 11.60 22.75
CA ALA A 185 15.94 11.73 21.42
C ALA A 185 16.38 13.19 21.20
N THR A 186 17.68 13.42 21.14
CA THR A 186 18.22 14.65 20.56
C THR A 186 17.65 14.80 19.16
N GLU A 187 16.93 15.90 18.94
CA GLU A 187 16.39 16.32 17.63
C GLU A 187 17.43 16.05 16.53
N PRO A 188 17.13 15.22 15.50
CA PRO A 188 18.00 15.13 14.35
C PRO A 188 18.00 16.49 13.67
N ALA A 189 19.20 17.07 13.58
CA ALA A 189 19.45 18.42 13.12
C ALA A 189 18.60 18.83 11.92
N SER A 190 18.13 20.08 11.99
CA SER A 190 17.57 20.83 10.88
C SER A 190 18.37 20.57 9.60
N THR A 191 17.66 20.38 8.48
CA THR A 191 18.31 20.10 7.19
C THR A 191 18.77 21.46 6.69
N ASN A 192 19.97 21.86 7.11
CA ASN A 192 20.67 23.05 6.65
C ASN A 192 20.80 23.00 5.13
N ALA A 193 20.94 24.17 4.49
CA ALA A 193 21.12 24.34 3.05
C ALA A 193 21.88 23.16 2.42
N GLY A 194 21.17 22.36 1.60
CA GLY A 194 21.64 21.07 1.15
C GLY A 194 22.60 21.22 -0.02
N VAL A 195 23.82 20.70 0.14
CA VAL A 195 24.65 20.33 -1.01
C VAL A 195 24.13 19.01 -1.52
N PHE A 196 23.89 18.92 -2.81
CA PHE A 196 23.49 17.68 -3.47
C PHE A 196 24.37 17.43 -4.69
N PHE A 197 24.47 16.16 -5.03
CA PHE A 197 25.33 15.68 -6.10
C PHE A 197 24.57 14.64 -6.92
N GLY A 198 24.77 14.65 -8.24
CA GLY A 198 24.19 13.66 -9.11
C GLY A 198 25.12 13.27 -10.23
N THR A 199 24.99 12.04 -10.70
CA THR A 199 25.62 11.55 -11.91
C THR A 199 24.61 10.77 -12.75
N ILE A 200 24.72 10.92 -14.06
CA ILE A 200 24.06 10.06 -15.02
C ILE A 200 25.13 9.54 -15.97
N PHE A 201 25.28 8.23 -16.00
CA PHE A 201 26.12 7.54 -16.95
C PHE A 201 25.24 6.83 -17.98
N ASN A 202 25.16 7.39 -19.18
CA ASN A 202 24.42 6.81 -20.29
C ASN A 202 25.32 5.80 -21.02
N THR A 203 24.79 4.59 -21.19
CA THR A 203 25.48 3.48 -21.86
C THR A 203 24.86 3.23 -23.24
N PRO A 204 25.64 2.75 -24.22
CA PRO A 204 25.13 2.42 -25.56
C PRO A 204 24.31 1.12 -25.60
N PHE A 205 23.98 0.51 -24.45
CA PHE A 205 23.10 -0.65 -24.41
C PHE A 205 21.68 -0.22 -24.75
N LEU A 206 21.04 -0.91 -25.71
CA LEU A 206 19.74 -0.49 -26.27
C LEU A 206 19.79 0.91 -26.93
N ASP A 207 20.89 1.26 -27.59
CA ASP A 207 21.11 2.55 -28.25
C ASP A 207 19.95 2.97 -29.19
N LYS A 208 19.33 2.01 -29.89
CA LYS A 208 18.14 2.25 -30.73
C LYS A 208 16.95 2.88 -29.99
N TRP A 209 16.90 2.75 -28.67
CA TRP A 209 15.88 3.29 -27.78
C TRP A 209 16.45 4.30 -26.78
N GLY A 210 17.73 4.64 -26.93
CA GLY A 210 18.35 5.73 -26.20
C GLY A 210 19.15 5.37 -24.96
N GLY A 211 19.73 4.18 -24.93
CA GLY A 211 20.72 3.84 -23.92
C GLY A 211 20.13 3.56 -22.54
N ILE A 212 20.83 2.73 -21.76
CA ILE A 212 20.52 2.55 -20.34
C ILE A 212 21.24 3.64 -19.54
N ASP A 213 20.50 4.37 -18.73
CA ASP A 213 21.08 5.35 -17.79
C ASP A 213 21.35 4.69 -16.45
N ILE A 214 22.58 4.81 -15.96
CA ILE A 214 22.94 4.53 -14.57
C ILE A 214 22.95 5.87 -13.82
N VAL A 215 22.07 5.99 -12.83
CA VAL A 215 21.87 7.21 -12.05
C VAL A 215 22.49 7.03 -10.67
N GLY A 216 23.37 7.94 -10.28
CA GLY A 216 23.90 8.05 -8.93
C GLY A 216 23.51 9.39 -8.34
N GLU A 217 23.08 9.42 -7.09
CA GLU A 217 22.57 10.64 -6.48
C GLU A 217 22.90 10.69 -4.99
N PHE A 218 23.24 11.88 -4.51
CA PHE A 218 23.30 12.22 -3.10
C PHE A 218 22.39 13.42 -2.87
N ASP A 219 21.34 13.21 -2.08
CA ASP A 219 20.30 14.21 -1.78
C ASP A 219 20.61 15.06 -0.53
N GLY A 220 21.78 14.86 0.09
CA GLY A 220 22.13 15.51 1.36
C GLY A 220 21.80 14.66 2.59
N ASN A 221 20.93 13.65 2.47
CA ASN A 221 20.63 12.70 3.55
C ASN A 221 21.22 11.30 3.32
N GLY A 222 21.35 10.90 2.06
CA GLY A 222 21.91 9.60 1.70
C GLY A 222 22.18 9.43 0.23
N ILE A 223 22.63 8.23 -0.12
CA ILE A 223 23.02 7.86 -1.48
C ILE A 223 21.87 7.08 -2.12
N ASN A 224 21.42 7.54 -3.27
CA ASN A 224 20.40 6.88 -4.09
C ASN A 224 21.06 6.40 -5.39
N VAL A 225 20.72 5.19 -5.83
CA VAL A 225 21.25 4.60 -7.07
C VAL A 225 20.11 4.06 -7.89
N GLY A 226 20.11 4.36 -9.18
CA GLY A 226 19.02 4.06 -10.10
C GLY A 226 19.50 3.53 -11.45
N LEU A 227 18.60 2.82 -12.12
CA LEU A 227 18.71 2.40 -13.51
C LEU A 227 17.49 2.89 -14.27
N ARG A 228 17.68 3.54 -15.41
CA ARG A 228 16.60 3.92 -16.33
C ARG A 228 16.76 3.12 -17.60
N ILE A 229 15.87 2.15 -17.77
CA ILE A 229 15.92 1.15 -18.82
C ILE A 229 14.90 1.55 -19.89
N PRO A 230 15.33 1.84 -21.13
CA PRO A 230 14.40 2.15 -22.20
C PRO A 230 13.66 0.89 -22.66
N LEU A 231 12.33 0.96 -22.66
CA LEU A 231 11.47 -0.07 -23.24
C LEU A 231 11.22 0.22 -24.73
N THR A 232 11.12 1.50 -25.08
CA THR A 232 11.05 2.05 -26.46
C THR A 232 11.71 3.44 -26.47
N SER A 233 11.64 4.19 -27.57
CA SER A 233 12.09 5.60 -27.60
C SER A 233 11.30 6.53 -26.66
N ASP A 234 10.08 6.13 -26.29
CA ASP A 234 9.09 6.98 -25.63
C ASP A 234 8.76 6.48 -24.22
N TYR A 235 9.20 5.27 -23.84
CA TYR A 235 8.87 4.63 -22.57
C TYR A 235 10.14 4.16 -21.85
N ARG A 236 10.25 4.50 -20.55
CA ARG A 236 11.34 4.03 -19.69
C ARG A 236 10.82 3.39 -18.41
N LEU A 237 11.47 2.31 -18.00
CA LEU A 237 11.32 1.67 -16.70
C LEU A 237 12.46 2.13 -15.80
N ASN A 238 12.12 2.72 -14.67
CA ASN A 238 13.07 3.21 -13.69
C ASN A 238 13.10 2.27 -12.49
N LEU A 239 14.27 1.73 -12.17
CA LEU A 239 14.51 0.89 -11.00
C LEU A 239 15.53 1.60 -10.11
N GLY A 240 15.54 1.32 -8.81
CA GLY A 240 16.57 1.89 -7.96
C GLY A 240 16.40 1.60 -6.49
N PHE A 241 17.37 2.09 -5.73
CA PHE A 241 17.45 1.98 -4.28
C PHE A 241 17.70 3.37 -3.70
N THR A 242 17.03 3.70 -2.60
CA THR A 242 17.32 4.91 -1.82
C THR A 242 18.09 4.59 -0.55
N HIS A 243 18.90 5.54 -0.11
CA HIS A 243 19.68 5.46 1.12
C HIS A 243 20.43 4.12 1.26
N ILE A 244 21.20 3.76 0.23
CA ILE A 244 21.88 2.46 0.16
C ILE A 244 22.82 2.22 1.36
N GLU A 245 23.32 3.29 1.97
CA GLU A 245 24.15 3.26 3.16
C GLU A 245 23.41 2.75 4.41
N LYS A 246 22.07 2.73 4.39
CA LYS A 246 21.21 2.24 5.48
C LYS A 246 20.69 0.83 5.23
N LEU A 247 21.14 0.14 4.18
CA LEU A 247 20.79 -1.25 3.94
C LEU A 247 21.47 -2.17 4.96
N PRO A 248 20.82 -3.26 5.44
CA PRO A 248 19.54 -3.82 5.00
C PRO A 248 18.36 -3.52 5.97
N LYS A 249 18.14 -2.26 6.39
CA LYS A 249 17.09 -1.88 7.37
C LYS A 249 15.64 -1.88 6.83
N TRP A 250 15.29 -2.84 5.98
CA TRP A 250 13.99 -2.97 5.30
C TRP A 250 12.78 -3.24 6.21
N LYS A 251 13.04 -3.61 7.47
CA LYS A 251 11.99 -3.91 8.46
C LYS A 251 11.80 -2.77 9.45
N GLU A 252 12.49 -1.64 9.26
CA GLU A 252 12.25 -0.47 10.09
C GLU A 252 11.00 0.28 9.60
N ARG A 253 10.41 1.08 10.49
CA ARG A 253 9.30 1.99 10.16
C ARG A 253 9.72 2.90 9.00
N TYR A 254 8.79 3.42 8.21
CA TYR A 254 9.10 4.58 7.36
C TYR A 254 9.49 5.79 8.22
N TRP A 255 10.59 6.46 7.87
CA TRP A 255 11.09 7.67 8.53
C TRP A 255 12.01 8.47 7.58
N LYS A 256 12.45 9.66 8.03
CA LYS A 256 13.30 10.58 7.27
C LYS A 256 14.62 9.93 6.85
N GLY A 257 14.67 9.51 5.60
CA GLY A 257 15.85 8.87 5.02
C GLY A 257 15.87 7.35 5.19
N HIS A 258 14.70 6.73 5.34
CA HIS A 258 14.58 5.28 5.26
C HIS A 258 14.96 4.78 3.86
N SER A 259 15.58 3.60 3.79
CA SER A 259 15.93 2.97 2.52
C SER A 259 14.69 2.36 1.87
N ALA A 260 14.65 2.39 0.54
CA ALA A 260 13.49 1.91 -0.21
C ALA A 260 13.93 1.26 -1.52
N ILE A 261 13.15 0.29 -1.97
CA ILE A 261 13.20 -0.19 -3.35
C ILE A 261 12.28 0.72 -4.16
N THR A 262 12.75 1.19 -5.31
CA THR A 262 12.02 2.15 -6.13
C THR A 262 11.69 1.55 -7.48
N LEU A 263 10.46 1.78 -7.92
CA LEU A 263 9.95 1.40 -9.23
C LEU A 263 9.25 2.60 -9.82
N GLY A 264 9.61 3.00 -11.03
CA GLY A 264 9.00 4.10 -11.74
C GLY A 264 8.78 3.77 -13.20
N PHE A 265 7.80 4.42 -13.80
CA PHE A 265 7.53 4.36 -15.22
C PHE A 265 7.44 5.78 -15.76
N GLU A 266 8.07 5.99 -16.92
CA GLU A 266 8.16 7.29 -17.56
C GLU A 266 7.73 7.19 -19.02
N ILE A 267 6.92 8.17 -19.44
CA ILE A 267 6.58 8.44 -20.83
C ILE A 267 7.18 9.78 -21.25
N THR A 268 7.79 9.80 -22.43
CA THR A 268 8.35 11.00 -23.04
C THR A 268 7.75 11.21 -24.42
N ALA A 269 7.41 12.45 -24.75
CA ALA A 269 6.93 12.81 -26.08
C ALA A 269 8.02 13.62 -26.82
N PRO A 270 8.55 13.16 -27.97
CA PRO A 270 9.63 13.85 -28.67
C PRO A 270 9.18 15.18 -29.30
N ARG A 271 10.09 16.15 -29.41
CA ARG A 271 9.86 17.36 -30.22
C ARG A 271 10.03 17.04 -31.71
N ARG A 272 9.21 17.67 -32.56
CA ARG A 272 9.30 17.53 -34.03
C ARG A 272 10.66 17.95 -34.64
N SER A 273 11.50 18.70 -33.92
CA SER A 273 12.85 19.07 -34.39
C SER A 273 13.92 18.18 -33.76
N VAL A 274 14.58 17.39 -34.62
CA VAL A 274 15.62 16.43 -34.26
C VAL A 274 16.93 17.17 -33.97
N SER A 275 17.29 17.30 -32.70
CA SER A 275 18.68 17.54 -32.32
C SER A 275 19.09 16.43 -31.38
N ARG A 276 20.15 15.69 -31.75
CA ARG A 276 20.84 14.77 -30.83
C ARG A 276 21.37 15.64 -29.68
N ILE A 277 21.03 15.28 -28.45
CA ILE A 277 21.62 15.87 -27.25
C ILE A 277 22.42 14.75 -26.63
N PRO A 278 23.75 14.88 -26.55
CA PRO A 278 24.53 13.95 -25.76
C PRO A 278 23.98 13.96 -24.31
N GLY A 279 23.83 12.80 -23.67
CA GLY A 279 23.45 12.72 -22.25
C GLY A 279 22.03 13.11 -21.84
N GLY A 280 21.13 13.43 -22.77
CA GLY A 280 19.67 13.44 -22.50
C GLY A 280 19.06 12.04 -22.66
N PRO A 281 17.85 11.75 -22.13
CA PRO A 281 17.14 10.55 -22.56
C PRO A 281 16.94 10.68 -24.08
N SER A 282 17.30 9.65 -24.83
CA SER A 282 17.69 9.88 -26.23
C SER A 282 16.54 10.00 -27.22
N PRO A 283 16.68 10.84 -28.27
CA PRO A 283 15.86 10.76 -29.46
C PRO A 283 16.48 9.84 -30.54
N GLN A 284 15.59 9.45 -31.47
CA GLN A 284 15.70 8.50 -32.59
C GLN A 284 16.92 8.63 -33.54
N PRO A 285 17.21 7.56 -34.33
CA PRO A 285 18.29 7.53 -35.31
C PRO A 285 18.15 8.56 -36.43
N MET A 286 19.28 9.08 -36.88
CA MET A 286 19.39 10.01 -38.00
C MET A 286 18.99 9.33 -39.32
N LEU A 287 17.94 9.80 -39.98
CA LEU A 287 17.79 9.66 -41.43
C LEU A 287 18.35 10.93 -42.08
N GLN A 288 19.54 10.83 -42.67
CA GLN A 288 20.07 11.90 -43.53
C GLN A 288 19.20 12.02 -44.80
N PRO A 289 18.98 13.23 -45.33
CA PRO A 289 18.27 13.41 -46.59
C PRO A 289 19.20 13.04 -47.75
N GLY A 290 19.10 11.80 -48.21
CA GLY A 290 19.67 11.32 -49.46
C GLY A 290 18.55 10.90 -50.41
N ASN A 291 18.76 11.13 -51.71
CA ASN A 291 17.83 10.91 -52.83
C ASN A 291 16.86 9.73 -52.66
N ILE A 292 15.61 9.97 -53.05
CA ILE A 292 14.52 9.00 -53.05
C ILE A 292 14.92 7.79 -53.88
N ASP A 293 15.24 6.70 -53.20
CA ASP A 293 15.50 5.39 -53.78
C ASP A 293 14.21 4.55 -53.71
N MET A 294 13.89 3.86 -54.80
CA MET A 294 12.64 3.08 -55.00
C MET A 294 12.48 1.90 -54.02
N ALA A 295 13.43 1.68 -53.10
CA ALA A 295 13.36 0.74 -51.99
C ALA A 295 12.45 1.19 -50.81
N ALA A 296 12.00 2.45 -50.78
CA ALA A 296 11.13 2.99 -49.73
C ALA A 296 9.72 2.35 -49.70
N ILE A 297 9.27 1.75 -50.81
CA ILE A 297 7.98 1.05 -50.87
C ILE A 297 8.02 -0.26 -50.06
N ASP A 298 9.18 -0.91 -49.99
CA ASP A 298 9.38 -2.16 -49.24
C ASP A 298 9.49 -1.93 -47.73
N THR A 299 9.88 -0.72 -47.30
CA THR A 299 9.94 -0.34 -45.88
C THR A 299 8.56 -0.07 -45.30
N THR A 300 7.67 0.57 -46.07
CA THR A 300 6.26 0.73 -45.68
C THR A 300 5.54 -0.61 -45.60
N LEU A 301 5.85 -1.55 -46.51
CA LEU A 301 5.28 -2.89 -46.46
C LEU A 301 5.80 -3.68 -45.25
N LYS A 302 7.10 -3.61 -44.95
CA LYS A 302 7.69 -4.24 -43.75
C LYS A 302 7.22 -3.62 -42.44
N LEU A 303 6.98 -2.31 -42.41
CA LEU A 303 6.37 -1.63 -41.26
C LEU A 303 4.91 -2.07 -41.09
N ALA A 304 4.14 -2.15 -42.19
CA ALA A 304 2.79 -2.69 -42.15
C ALA A 304 2.78 -4.15 -41.64
N ASP A 305 3.67 -5.01 -42.15
CA ASP A 305 3.79 -6.40 -41.72
C ASP A 305 4.18 -6.50 -40.24
N TYR A 306 5.14 -5.68 -39.79
CA TYR A 306 5.52 -5.60 -38.37
C TYR A 306 4.35 -5.15 -37.50
N THR A 307 3.59 -4.13 -37.91
CA THR A 307 2.40 -3.68 -37.17
C THR A 307 1.29 -4.73 -37.15
N VAL A 308 1.11 -5.48 -38.24
CA VAL A 308 0.13 -6.58 -38.31
C VAL A 308 0.57 -7.74 -37.41
N HIS A 309 1.87 -8.06 -37.37
CA HIS A 309 2.42 -9.07 -36.48
C HIS A 309 2.31 -8.69 -35.00
N THR A 310 2.64 -7.46 -34.63
CA THR A 310 2.49 -7.00 -33.23
C THR A 310 1.03 -6.90 -32.81
N LEU A 311 0.13 -6.50 -33.72
CA LEU A 311 -1.31 -6.56 -33.48
C LEU A 311 -1.80 -8.00 -33.32
N ARG A 312 -1.31 -8.94 -34.13
CA ARG A 312 -1.66 -10.37 -34.02
C ARG A 312 -1.20 -10.98 -32.71
N ASP A 313 0.01 -10.67 -32.26
CA ASP A 313 0.54 -11.13 -30.97
C ASP A 313 -0.23 -10.50 -29.80
N SER A 314 -0.58 -9.22 -29.92
CA SER A 314 -1.42 -8.50 -28.94
C SER A 314 -2.84 -9.08 -28.87
N MET A 315 -3.42 -9.47 -30.01
CA MET A 315 -4.69 -10.21 -30.04
C MET A 315 -4.57 -11.61 -29.43
N GLY A 316 -3.41 -12.27 -29.58
CA GLY A 316 -3.09 -13.54 -28.92
C GLY A 316 -3.00 -13.42 -27.39
N LEU A 317 -2.37 -12.37 -26.89
CA LEU A 317 -2.34 -12.05 -25.46
C LEU A 317 -3.73 -11.73 -24.93
N MET A 318 -4.50 -10.91 -25.64
CA MET A 318 -5.87 -10.54 -25.25
C MET A 318 -6.82 -11.75 -25.25
N THR A 319 -6.68 -12.68 -26.20
CA THR A 319 -7.46 -13.93 -26.18
C THR A 319 -7.07 -14.85 -25.01
N ASN A 320 -5.79 -14.89 -24.64
CA ASN A 320 -5.35 -15.62 -23.45
C ASN A 320 -5.86 -14.98 -22.15
N GLU A 321 -5.85 -13.65 -22.05
CA GLU A 321 -6.44 -12.94 -20.91
C GLU A 321 -7.94 -13.16 -20.82
N MET A 322 -8.68 -13.08 -21.93
CA MET A 322 -10.10 -13.41 -21.96
C MET A 322 -10.35 -14.86 -21.52
N ARG A 323 -9.51 -15.81 -21.94
CA ARG A 323 -9.64 -17.21 -21.50
C ARG A 323 -9.42 -17.36 -20.00
N ASN A 324 -8.43 -16.65 -19.44
CA ASN A 324 -8.14 -16.65 -18.01
C ASN A 324 -9.25 -15.95 -17.20
N LEU A 325 -9.84 -14.88 -17.74
CA LEU A 325 -11.00 -14.23 -17.13
C LEU A 325 -12.23 -15.14 -17.15
N MET A 326 -12.47 -15.85 -18.26
CA MET A 326 -13.57 -16.82 -18.35
C MET A 326 -13.40 -17.99 -17.38
N THR A 327 -12.17 -18.51 -17.20
CA THR A 327 -11.93 -19.57 -16.20
C THR A 327 -12.12 -19.06 -14.78
N ARG A 328 -11.68 -17.84 -14.46
CA ARG A 328 -11.93 -17.19 -13.16
C ARG A 328 -13.42 -16.95 -12.91
N LEU A 329 -14.15 -16.46 -13.92
CA LEU A 329 -15.59 -16.24 -13.84
C LEU A 329 -16.32 -17.55 -13.55
N SER A 330 -15.99 -18.62 -14.27
CA SER A 330 -16.55 -19.95 -14.03
C SER A 330 -16.23 -20.47 -12.63
N ALA A 331 -15.01 -20.26 -12.14
CA ALA A 331 -14.64 -20.63 -10.77
C ALA A 331 -15.44 -19.83 -9.71
N MET A 332 -15.66 -18.54 -9.94
CA MET A 332 -16.48 -17.69 -9.06
C MET A 332 -17.96 -18.09 -9.09
N GLU A 333 -18.51 -18.44 -10.25
CA GLU A 333 -19.88 -18.95 -10.38
C GLU A 333 -20.06 -20.28 -9.64
N GLN A 334 -19.11 -21.21 -9.78
CA GLN A 334 -19.13 -22.48 -9.04
C GLN A 334 -19.06 -22.24 -7.52
N HIS A 335 -18.20 -21.32 -7.09
CA HIS A 335 -18.10 -20.95 -5.68
C HIS A 335 -19.41 -20.33 -5.15
N SER A 336 -20.03 -19.43 -5.91
CA SER A 336 -21.33 -18.85 -5.57
C SER A 336 -22.41 -19.92 -5.42
N LYS A 337 -22.47 -20.87 -6.36
CA LYS A 337 -23.42 -21.98 -6.31
C LYS A 337 -23.18 -22.90 -5.09
N PHE A 338 -21.92 -23.20 -4.80
CA PHE A 338 -21.55 -23.97 -3.61
C PHE A 338 -21.97 -23.28 -2.31
N LEU A 339 -21.79 -21.96 -2.22
CA LEU A 339 -22.24 -21.18 -1.06
C LEU A 339 -23.76 -21.17 -0.93
N GLU A 340 -24.49 -21.07 -2.04
CA GLU A 340 -25.94 -21.14 -2.05
C GLU A 340 -26.45 -22.50 -1.56
N ASP A 341 -25.88 -23.60 -2.06
CA ASP A 341 -26.20 -24.96 -1.62
C ASP A 341 -25.88 -25.17 -0.13
N SER A 342 -24.73 -24.66 0.32
CA SER A 342 -24.32 -24.71 1.74
C SER A 342 -25.29 -23.93 2.63
N LEU A 343 -25.72 -22.75 2.21
CA LEU A 343 -26.68 -21.92 2.92
C LEU A 343 -28.07 -22.56 2.96
N LYS A 344 -28.50 -23.21 1.89
CA LYS A 344 -29.73 -24.00 1.85
C LYS A 344 -29.65 -25.19 2.81
N ALA A 345 -28.52 -25.89 2.87
CA ALA A 345 -28.30 -26.99 3.80
C ALA A 345 -28.36 -26.53 5.27
N VAL A 346 -27.76 -25.39 5.60
CA VAL A 346 -27.82 -24.79 6.94
C VAL A 346 -29.27 -24.45 7.32
N ARG A 347 -30.02 -23.80 6.42
CA ARG A 347 -31.45 -23.48 6.64
C ARG A 347 -32.31 -24.72 6.82
N LEU A 348 -32.05 -25.79 6.07
CA LEU A 348 -32.78 -27.04 6.22
C LEU A 348 -32.47 -27.68 7.58
N ASN A 349 -31.20 -27.71 7.98
CA ASN A 349 -30.78 -28.22 9.28
C ASN A 349 -31.37 -27.42 10.44
N SER A 350 -31.43 -26.09 10.35
CA SER A 350 -32.09 -25.26 11.37
C SER A 350 -33.58 -25.56 11.47
N ASN A 351 -34.28 -25.67 10.33
CA ASN A 351 -35.71 -25.99 10.32
C ASN A 351 -36.00 -27.39 10.89
N VAL A 352 -35.18 -28.39 10.54
CA VAL A 352 -35.30 -29.74 11.10
C VAL A 352 -35.01 -29.75 12.60
N SER A 353 -34.02 -28.98 13.06
CA SER A 353 -33.71 -28.82 14.48
C SER A 353 -34.87 -28.17 15.24
N GLU A 354 -35.44 -27.10 14.72
CA GLU A 354 -36.62 -26.43 15.30
C GLU A 354 -37.83 -27.36 15.36
N GLN A 355 -38.08 -28.12 14.29
CA GLN A 355 -39.17 -29.10 14.27
C GLN A 355 -38.97 -30.17 15.36
N LYS A 356 -37.78 -30.77 15.45
CA LYS A 356 -37.46 -31.76 16.49
C LYS A 356 -37.58 -31.16 17.89
N MET A 357 -37.17 -29.92 18.09
CA MET A 357 -37.32 -29.21 19.35
C MET A 357 -38.80 -29.00 19.72
N ASN A 358 -39.63 -28.60 18.75
CA ASN A 358 -41.06 -28.41 18.95
C ASN A 358 -41.76 -29.75 19.29
N ASP A 359 -41.40 -30.83 18.62
CA ASP A 359 -41.94 -32.17 18.90
C ASP A 359 -41.49 -32.67 20.28
N ALA A 360 -40.22 -32.47 20.66
CA ALA A 360 -39.72 -32.78 22.00
C ALA A 360 -40.49 -32.02 23.08
N MET A 361 -40.78 -30.72 22.85
CA MET A 361 -41.56 -29.90 23.78
C MET A 361 -43.02 -30.35 23.91
N ARG A 362 -43.63 -30.88 22.83
CA ARG A 362 -44.96 -31.49 22.88
C ARG A 362 -44.98 -32.73 23.75
N HIS A 363 -43.99 -33.61 23.61
CA HIS A 363 -43.82 -34.79 24.45
C HIS A 363 -43.57 -34.43 25.92
N LEU A 364 -42.74 -33.42 26.22
CA LEU A 364 -42.59 -32.91 27.60
C LEU A 364 -43.88 -32.36 28.19
N SER A 365 -44.69 -31.68 27.38
CA SER A 365 -45.99 -31.16 27.81
C SER A 365 -46.98 -32.30 28.15
N ARG A 366 -46.94 -33.40 27.38
CA ARG A 366 -47.73 -34.62 27.66
C ARG A 366 -47.24 -35.34 28.90
N SER A 367 -45.92 -35.51 29.04
CA SER A 367 -45.31 -36.09 30.24
C SER A 367 -45.76 -35.38 31.51
N LEU A 368 -45.81 -34.05 31.49
CA LEU A 368 -46.26 -33.24 32.62
C LEU A 368 -47.72 -33.54 33.00
N ARG A 369 -48.60 -33.72 32.00
CA ARG A 369 -50.00 -34.10 32.25
C ARG A 369 -50.10 -35.47 32.92
N TYR A 370 -49.35 -36.46 32.44
CA TYR A 370 -49.31 -37.80 33.04
C TYR A 370 -48.69 -37.79 34.45
N PHE A 371 -47.70 -36.93 34.69
CA PHE A 371 -47.10 -36.75 36.01
C PHE A 371 -48.15 -36.27 37.02
N TYR A 372 -48.92 -35.23 36.68
CA TYR A 372 -49.98 -34.72 37.55
C TYR A 372 -51.17 -35.68 37.69
N SER A 373 -51.42 -36.54 36.69
CA SER A 373 -52.43 -37.61 36.80
C SER A 373 -51.93 -38.84 37.56
N GLY A 374 -50.72 -38.82 38.12
CA GLY A 374 -50.11 -39.93 38.86
C GLY A 374 -49.63 -41.12 38.00
N ASN A 375 -49.72 -41.02 36.66
CA ASN A 375 -49.25 -42.07 35.75
C ASN A 375 -47.76 -41.87 35.42
N TYR A 376 -46.91 -42.18 36.39
CA TYR A 376 -45.47 -41.96 36.29
C TYR A 376 -44.77 -42.79 35.20
N ARG A 377 -45.30 -43.98 34.85
CA ARG A 377 -44.72 -44.83 33.79
C ARG A 377 -44.97 -44.23 32.40
N ALA A 378 -46.19 -43.78 32.11
CA ALA A 378 -46.49 -43.07 30.86
C ALA A 378 -45.76 -41.72 30.78
N SER A 379 -45.63 -41.03 31.92
CA SER A 379 -44.86 -39.79 32.03
C SER A 379 -43.37 -39.97 31.69
N LEU A 380 -42.77 -41.09 32.12
CA LEU A 380 -41.38 -41.44 31.83
C LEU A 380 -41.18 -41.74 30.34
N GLN A 381 -42.09 -42.49 29.73
CA GLN A 381 -42.04 -42.81 28.30
C GLN A 381 -42.07 -41.55 27.44
N GLU A 382 -42.96 -40.60 27.74
CA GLU A 382 -43.03 -39.33 27.02
C GLU A 382 -41.75 -38.48 27.20
N VAL A 383 -41.10 -38.54 28.36
CA VAL A 383 -39.79 -37.87 28.59
C VAL A 383 -38.67 -38.55 27.82
N GLU A 384 -38.67 -39.87 27.71
CA GLU A 384 -37.68 -40.62 26.92
C GLU A 384 -37.81 -40.29 25.43
N THR A 385 -39.03 -40.25 24.90
CA THR A 385 -39.27 -39.81 23.51
C THR A 385 -38.82 -38.36 23.27
N ALA A 386 -39.01 -37.46 24.25
CA ALA A 386 -38.51 -36.08 24.14
C ALA A 386 -36.97 -36.03 24.10
N LEU A 387 -36.29 -36.88 24.87
CA LEU A 387 -34.82 -36.98 24.90
C LEU A 387 -34.24 -37.66 23.65
N GLU A 388 -34.96 -38.60 23.03
CA GLU A 388 -34.59 -39.17 21.72
C GLU A 388 -34.63 -38.10 20.61
N MET A 389 -35.56 -37.15 20.70
CA MET A 389 -35.68 -36.05 19.74
C MET A 389 -34.66 -34.94 20.00
N ASN A 390 -34.41 -34.59 21.27
CA ASN A 390 -33.39 -33.63 21.66
C ASN A 390 -32.67 -34.07 22.96
N PRO A 391 -31.44 -34.63 22.85
CA PRO A 391 -30.68 -35.11 24.01
C PRO A 391 -30.18 -34.00 24.95
N ASN A 392 -30.20 -32.74 24.54
CA ASN A 392 -29.61 -31.63 25.31
C ASN A 392 -30.66 -30.82 26.09
N LEU A 393 -31.87 -31.35 26.23
CA LEU A 393 -32.99 -30.64 26.85
C LEU A 393 -32.93 -30.76 28.37
N ALA A 394 -32.37 -29.76 29.06
CA ALA A 394 -32.25 -29.71 30.51
C ALA A 394 -33.59 -29.97 31.25
N LEU A 395 -34.68 -29.39 30.72
CA LEU A 395 -36.04 -29.57 31.21
C LEU A 395 -36.52 -31.04 31.19
N ALA A 396 -36.09 -31.82 30.20
CA ALA A 396 -36.44 -33.23 30.10
C ALA A 396 -35.76 -34.06 31.20
N TYR A 397 -34.47 -33.82 31.45
CA TYR A 397 -33.74 -34.45 32.55
C TYR A 397 -34.30 -34.04 33.92
N ALA A 398 -34.66 -32.77 34.09
CA ALA A 398 -35.28 -32.29 35.33
C ALA A 398 -36.61 -33.02 35.61
N ARG A 399 -37.49 -33.13 34.61
CA ARG A 399 -38.74 -33.88 34.71
C ARG A 399 -38.51 -35.36 34.98
N ARG A 400 -37.53 -35.99 34.31
CA ARG A 400 -37.15 -37.38 34.56
C ARG A 400 -36.73 -37.60 36.02
N GLY A 401 -35.96 -36.67 36.58
CA GLY A 401 -35.56 -36.68 37.98
C GLY A 401 -36.77 -36.62 38.93
N SER A 402 -37.72 -35.72 38.66
CA SER A 402 -38.95 -35.60 39.44
C SER A 402 -39.83 -36.85 39.36
N ILE A 403 -39.91 -37.50 38.20
CA ILE A 403 -40.64 -38.76 38.01
C ILE A 403 -40.00 -39.87 38.85
N TYR A 404 -38.67 -40.05 38.79
CA TYR A 404 -37.98 -41.06 39.61
C TYR A 404 -38.12 -40.80 41.11
N TYR A 405 -38.08 -39.53 41.52
CA TYR A 405 -38.32 -39.16 42.91
C TYR A 405 -39.71 -39.58 43.39
N LYS A 406 -40.76 -39.37 42.57
CA LYS A 406 -42.13 -39.83 42.88
C LYS A 406 -42.28 -41.35 42.86
N LEU A 407 -41.44 -42.05 42.10
CA LEU A 407 -41.35 -43.51 42.10
C LEU A 407 -40.50 -44.07 43.28
N GLY A 408 -39.92 -43.20 44.11
CA GLY A 408 -39.10 -43.60 45.26
C GLY A 408 -37.62 -43.87 44.95
N ASP A 409 -37.20 -43.72 43.69
CA ASP A 409 -35.81 -43.91 43.27
C ASP A 409 -35.02 -42.60 43.36
N ILE A 410 -34.60 -42.28 44.59
CA ILE A 410 -33.88 -41.03 44.91
C ILE A 410 -32.50 -40.98 44.21
N GLN A 411 -31.86 -42.13 44.00
CA GLN A 411 -30.55 -42.19 43.34
C GLN A 411 -30.67 -41.78 41.87
N ARG A 412 -31.60 -42.37 41.12
CA ARG A 412 -31.83 -41.99 39.72
C ARG A 412 -32.39 -40.58 39.60
N ALA A 413 -33.18 -40.12 40.57
CA ALA A 413 -33.65 -38.74 40.62
C ALA A 413 -32.48 -37.75 40.67
N THR A 414 -31.55 -37.96 41.60
CA THR A 414 -30.36 -37.11 41.81
C THR A 414 -29.46 -37.09 40.59
N ILE A 415 -29.24 -38.24 39.94
CA ILE A 415 -28.43 -38.32 38.71
C ILE A 415 -29.05 -37.48 37.59
N ASN A 416 -30.36 -37.60 37.36
CA ASN A 416 -31.03 -36.86 36.30
C ASN A 416 -31.11 -35.35 36.60
N TRP A 417 -31.29 -34.95 37.86
CA TRP A 417 -31.22 -33.54 38.25
C TRP A 417 -29.82 -32.94 38.08
N ASN A 418 -28.76 -33.67 38.40
CA ASN A 418 -27.39 -33.24 38.12
C ASN A 418 -27.11 -33.15 36.61
N LEU A 419 -27.67 -34.07 35.80
CA LEU A 419 -27.59 -33.98 34.34
C LEU A 419 -28.34 -32.74 33.82
N ALA A 420 -29.48 -32.39 34.40
CA ALA A 420 -30.21 -31.16 34.04
C ALA A 420 -29.36 -29.91 34.31
N LEU A 421 -28.70 -29.82 35.47
CA LEU A 421 -27.79 -28.71 35.81
C LEU A 421 -26.51 -28.68 34.94
N ARG A 422 -26.08 -29.83 34.42
CA ARG A 422 -24.98 -29.86 33.45
C ARG A 422 -25.38 -29.26 32.10
N MET A 423 -26.64 -29.44 31.70
CA MET A 423 -27.17 -28.88 30.44
C MET A 423 -27.58 -27.42 30.60
N ASP A 424 -28.13 -27.05 31.75
CA ASP A 424 -28.49 -25.68 32.11
C ASP A 424 -28.07 -25.38 33.57
N PRO A 425 -26.89 -24.77 33.76
CA PRO A 425 -26.36 -24.45 35.09
C PRO A 425 -27.26 -23.50 35.90
N GLU A 426 -28.08 -22.67 35.26
CA GLU A 426 -28.96 -21.68 35.90
C GLU A 426 -30.37 -22.20 36.19
N TYR A 427 -30.56 -23.53 36.13
CA TYR A 427 -31.84 -24.14 36.48
C TYR A 427 -32.06 -24.15 38.02
N ASP A 428 -32.47 -22.99 38.55
CA ASP A 428 -32.62 -22.73 39.98
C ASP A 428 -33.57 -23.70 40.70
N ASP A 429 -34.68 -24.11 40.07
CA ASP A 429 -35.60 -25.08 40.67
C ASP A 429 -34.92 -26.41 40.98
N VAL A 430 -34.11 -26.92 40.05
CA VAL A 430 -33.38 -28.17 40.22
C VAL A 430 -32.29 -28.02 41.28
N ARG A 431 -31.59 -26.89 41.28
CA ARG A 431 -30.58 -26.52 42.29
C ARG A 431 -31.18 -26.52 43.70
N ASN A 432 -32.35 -25.91 43.86
CA ASN A 432 -33.07 -25.84 45.12
C ASN A 432 -33.56 -27.21 45.58
N VAL A 433 -34.07 -28.05 44.67
CA VAL A 433 -34.49 -29.43 44.97
C VAL A 433 -33.32 -30.29 45.45
N LEU A 434 -32.16 -30.22 44.78
CA LEU A 434 -30.97 -30.95 45.19
C LEU A 434 -30.43 -30.47 46.55
N LYS A 435 -30.45 -29.16 46.79
CA LYS A 435 -30.06 -28.57 48.08
C LYS A 435 -30.96 -29.07 49.21
N ALA A 436 -32.27 -29.03 49.03
CA ALA A 436 -33.24 -29.52 50.02
C ALA A 436 -33.09 -31.02 50.28
N LEU A 437 -32.83 -31.82 49.25
CA LEU A 437 -32.58 -33.26 49.39
C LEU A 437 -31.31 -33.54 50.19
N HIS A 438 -30.23 -32.78 49.95
CA HIS A 438 -28.98 -32.90 50.67
C HIS A 438 -29.13 -32.53 52.16
N GLU A 439 -29.80 -31.40 52.44
CA GLU A 439 -30.10 -30.98 53.82
C GLU A 439 -30.95 -32.01 54.59
N ASN A 440 -31.94 -32.61 53.93
CA ASN A 440 -32.77 -33.64 54.55
C ASN A 440 -31.97 -34.94 54.83
N ARG A 441 -31.06 -35.31 53.93
CA ARG A 441 -30.14 -36.44 54.15
C ARG A 441 -29.25 -36.20 55.37
N LEU A 442 -28.66 -35.00 55.50
CA LEU A 442 -27.82 -34.65 56.65
C LEU A 442 -28.58 -34.71 57.98
N LYS A 443 -29.82 -34.22 58.01
CA LYS A 443 -30.69 -34.32 59.21
C LYS A 443 -31.05 -35.76 59.57
N SER A 444 -31.29 -36.61 58.57
CA SER A 444 -31.59 -38.02 58.80
C SER A 444 -30.39 -38.82 59.33
N THR A 445 -29.16 -38.44 58.96
CA THR A 445 -27.95 -39.08 59.47
C THR A 445 -27.61 -38.65 60.89
N THR A 446 -27.85 -37.38 61.26
CA THR A 446 -27.61 -36.88 62.62
C THR A 446 -28.60 -37.47 63.65
N LEU A 447 -29.83 -37.80 63.25
CA LEU A 447 -30.83 -38.43 64.12
C LEU A 447 -30.60 -39.93 64.40
N ILE A 448 -29.62 -40.55 63.72
CA ILE A 448 -29.26 -41.97 63.89
C ILE A 448 -28.00 -42.11 64.77
N GLU A 449 -27.25 -41.01 64.98
CA GLU A 449 -26.02 -40.98 65.80
C GLU A 449 -26.26 -40.54 67.26
N ASP A 450 -27.48 -40.10 67.60
CA ASP A 450 -27.98 -39.88 68.98
C ASP A 450 -28.83 -41.08 69.44
#